data_AF-A0AA87Z1M5-F1
#
_entry.id   AF-A0AA87Z1M5-F1
#
_cell.length_a   1.000
_cell.length_b   1.000
_cell.length_c   1.000
_cell.angle_alpha   90.00
_cell.angle_beta   90.00
_cell.angle_gamma   90.00
#
_symmetry.space_group_name_H-M   'P 1'
#
loop_
_entity.id
_entity.type
_entity.pdbx_description
1 polymer ?
#
loop_
_entity_poly.entity_id
_entity_poly.type
_entity_poly.pdbx_seq_one_letter_code
_entity_poly.pdbx_strand_id
1 'polypeptide(L)'
;MANSKASKLVSSDPDLSQRMFFHTSDILNVSDDLKDFEVIFLAALVGMNKEEKAKVIDHLAKNMSPGAILLMRSAHGARVFLYPVIDPRDLQGFEVLSVYNPTDEVINSIIVARKKPMLMKSMNQAICCSILPSKCSEIHGFNNPLNHGNIIEEITIDEQLS
;
A
#
# COMPACT_ATOMS: atom_id res chain seq x y z
N MET A 1 6.19 30.20 -13.60
CA MET A 1 6.38 28.86 -13.01
C MET A 1 5.27 28.56 -12.00
N ALA A 2 4.99 27.28 -11.71
CA ALA A 2 3.85 26.86 -10.89
C ALA A 2 3.84 27.48 -9.48
N ASN A 3 4.98 27.48 -8.78
CA ASN A 3 5.07 27.99 -7.40
C ASN A 3 4.77 29.48 -7.28
N SER A 4 5.16 30.29 -8.29
CA SER A 4 4.81 31.71 -8.32
C SER A 4 3.30 31.92 -8.45
N LYS A 5 2.61 31.08 -9.25
CA LYS A 5 1.14 31.14 -9.35
C LYS A 5 0.49 30.69 -8.05
N ALA A 6 0.98 29.62 -7.43
CA ALA A 6 0.46 29.11 -6.16
C ALA A 6 0.64 30.12 -5.01
N SER A 7 1.82 30.75 -4.93
CA SER A 7 2.09 31.83 -3.96
C SER A 7 1.15 33.03 -4.16
N LYS A 8 0.88 33.41 -5.42
CA LYS A 8 -0.09 34.48 -5.73
C LYS A 8 -1.52 34.11 -5.31
N LEU A 9 -1.93 32.85 -5.49
CA LEU A 9 -3.26 32.40 -5.09
C LEU A 9 -3.51 32.53 -3.59
N VAL A 10 -2.49 32.27 -2.76
CA VAL A 10 -2.62 32.37 -1.29
C VAL A 10 -2.29 33.77 -0.76
N SER A 11 -1.69 34.65 -1.59
CA SER A 11 -1.17 35.94 -1.13
C SER A 11 -2.23 36.92 -0.60
N SER A 12 -3.49 36.79 -1.02
CA SER A 12 -4.59 37.62 -0.52
C SER A 12 -5.05 37.25 0.88
N ASP A 13 -4.69 36.06 1.37
CA ASP A 13 -5.06 35.57 2.69
C ASP A 13 -3.82 35.61 3.62
N PRO A 14 -3.79 36.52 4.61
CA PRO A 14 -2.65 36.65 5.52
C PRO A 14 -2.38 35.40 6.36
N ASP A 15 -3.39 34.58 6.68
CA ASP A 15 -3.18 33.36 7.46
C ASP A 15 -2.60 32.24 6.59
N LEU A 16 -3.18 32.02 5.40
CA LEU A 16 -2.71 30.97 4.49
C LEU A 16 -1.30 31.27 3.96
N SER A 17 -1.02 32.52 3.61
CA SER A 17 0.28 32.91 3.06
C SER A 17 1.45 32.69 4.01
N GLN A 18 1.23 32.73 5.33
CA GLN A 18 2.27 32.46 6.33
C GLN A 18 2.47 30.96 6.63
N ARG A 19 1.50 30.11 6.26
CA ARG A 19 1.52 28.67 6.57
C ARG A 19 1.76 27.78 5.34
N MET A 20 1.68 28.32 4.14
CA MET A 20 1.86 27.57 2.88
C MET A 20 3.18 27.92 2.19
N PHE A 21 4.06 26.93 2.07
CA PHE A 21 5.36 27.06 1.42
C PHE A 21 5.39 26.23 0.13
N PHE A 22 6.01 26.77 -0.92
CA PHE A 22 6.03 26.14 -2.25
C PHE A 22 7.46 25.92 -2.74
N HIS A 23 7.88 24.66 -2.81
CA HIS A 23 9.22 24.26 -3.23
C HIS A 23 9.20 23.64 -4.63
N THR A 24 10.23 23.89 -5.43
CA THR A 24 10.43 23.23 -6.73
C THR A 24 11.60 22.27 -6.56
N SER A 25 11.30 20.97 -6.44
CA SER A 25 12.29 19.91 -6.34
C SER A 25 11.71 18.62 -6.88
N ASP A 26 12.59 17.74 -7.38
CA ASP A 26 12.24 16.33 -7.50
C ASP A 26 12.16 15.74 -6.08
N ILE A 27 11.07 15.04 -5.79
CA ILE A 27 10.84 14.41 -4.49
C ILE A 27 11.91 13.35 -4.18
N LEU A 28 12.49 12.73 -5.20
CA LEU A 28 13.55 11.73 -5.04
C LEU A 28 14.86 12.34 -4.50
N ASN A 29 15.01 13.67 -4.57
CA ASN A 29 16.16 14.39 -4.01
C ASN A 29 15.91 14.94 -2.59
N VAL A 30 14.68 14.82 -2.07
CA VAL A 30 14.32 15.29 -0.73
C VAL A 30 14.33 14.09 0.23
N SER A 31 15.25 14.08 1.19
CA SER A 31 15.42 12.98 2.14
C SER A 31 14.99 13.35 3.55
N ASP A 32 15.90 13.89 4.37
CA ASP A 32 15.70 14.06 5.81
C ASP A 32 14.57 15.04 6.13
N ASP A 33 14.32 16.04 5.28
CA ASP A 33 13.20 16.97 5.43
C ASP A 33 11.84 16.25 5.50
N LEU A 34 11.71 15.06 4.89
CA LEU A 34 10.47 14.27 4.91
C LEU A 34 10.11 13.76 6.31
N LYS A 35 11.05 13.77 7.26
CA LYS A 35 10.83 13.33 8.65
C LYS A 35 10.03 14.34 9.46
N ASP A 36 10.07 15.62 9.06
CA ASP A 36 9.39 16.71 9.76
C ASP A 36 7.89 16.75 9.48
N PHE A 37 7.41 15.92 8.53
CA PHE A 37 6.01 15.86 8.15
C PHE A 37 5.30 14.65 8.77
N GLU A 38 4.25 14.91 9.55
CA GLU A 38 3.39 13.88 10.13
C GLU A 38 2.46 13.24 9.08
N VAL A 39 2.09 14.00 8.04
CA VAL A 39 1.20 13.57 6.96
C VAL A 39 1.73 14.05 5.61
N ILE A 40 1.84 13.13 4.65
CA ILE A 40 2.22 13.40 3.26
C ILE A 40 1.07 13.04 2.33
N PHE A 41 0.69 13.99 1.47
CA PHE A 41 -0.32 13.82 0.44
C PHE A 41 0.33 13.59 -0.93
N LEU A 42 0.22 12.39 -1.46
CA LEU A 42 0.70 12.06 -2.80
C LEU A 42 -0.40 12.31 -3.84
N ALA A 43 -0.15 13.27 -4.74
CA ALA A 43 -1.07 13.59 -5.82
C ALA A 43 -1.23 12.43 -6.82
N ALA A 44 -2.36 12.40 -7.53
CA ALA A 44 -2.72 11.28 -8.42
C ALA A 44 -1.74 11.08 -9.59
N LEU A 45 -1.13 12.17 -10.06
CA LEU A 45 -0.25 12.21 -11.24
C LEU A 45 1.24 12.14 -10.90
N VAL A 46 1.59 11.76 -9.66
CA VAL A 46 2.99 11.51 -9.31
C VAL A 46 3.39 10.13 -9.81
N GLY A 47 4.45 10.08 -10.62
CA GLY A 47 4.90 8.88 -11.32
C GLY A 47 3.87 8.46 -12.37
N MET A 48 4.08 8.89 -13.62
CA MET A 48 3.10 8.73 -14.69
C MET A 48 2.97 7.26 -15.15
N ASN A 49 3.90 6.40 -14.74
CA ASN A 49 3.84 4.95 -14.86
C ASN A 49 3.98 4.26 -13.49
N LYS A 50 3.72 2.95 -13.46
CA LYS A 50 3.73 2.15 -12.24
C LYS A 50 5.11 2.15 -11.58
N GLU A 51 6.17 2.04 -12.37
CA GLU A 51 7.55 1.92 -11.89
C GLU A 51 8.04 3.23 -11.24
N GLU A 52 7.77 4.38 -11.84
CA GLU A 52 8.07 5.69 -11.28
C GLU A 52 7.29 5.92 -9.98
N LYS A 53 6.00 5.58 -9.96
CA LYS A 53 5.17 5.74 -8.77
C LYS A 53 5.67 4.85 -7.63
N ALA A 54 6.05 3.60 -7.93
CA ALA A 54 6.64 2.69 -6.97
C ALA A 54 7.99 3.21 -6.43
N LYS A 55 8.85 3.78 -7.28
CA LYS A 55 10.11 4.42 -6.84
C LYS A 55 9.87 5.57 -5.86
N VAL A 56 8.87 6.41 -6.13
CA VAL A 56 8.51 7.51 -5.21
C VAL A 56 7.99 6.96 -3.89
N ILE A 57 7.12 5.95 -3.91
CA ILE A 57 6.58 5.33 -2.69
C ILE A 57 7.70 4.70 -1.85
N ASP A 58 8.63 3.96 -2.47
CA ASP A 58 9.79 3.37 -1.80
C ASP A 58 10.72 4.44 -1.20
N HIS A 59 10.93 5.55 -1.92
CA HIS A 59 11.66 6.70 -1.41
C HIS A 59 11.00 7.32 -0.17
N LEU A 60 9.67 7.50 -0.19
CA LEU A 60 8.91 7.98 0.97
C LEU A 60 8.99 6.99 2.14
N ALA A 61 8.88 5.68 1.88
CA ALA A 61 8.99 4.64 2.90
C ALA A 61 10.33 4.71 3.65
N LYS A 62 11.42 5.06 2.96
CA LYS A 62 12.75 5.21 3.56
C LYS A 62 12.87 6.48 4.39
N ASN A 63 12.36 7.60 3.88
CA ASN A 63 12.70 8.93 4.40
C ASN A 63 11.67 9.55 5.35
N MET A 64 10.40 9.13 5.33
CA MET A 64 9.38 9.66 6.28
C MET A 64 9.69 9.32 7.74
N SER A 65 9.07 9.99 8.71
CA SER A 65 9.16 9.56 10.11
C SER A 65 8.35 8.27 10.37
N PRO A 66 8.83 7.34 11.21
CA PRO A 66 8.04 6.20 11.67
C PRO A 66 6.67 6.63 12.21
N GLY A 67 5.60 5.96 11.81
CA GLY A 67 4.24 6.31 12.23
C GLY A 67 3.57 7.43 11.42
N ALA A 68 4.30 8.17 10.59
CA ALA A 68 3.71 9.19 9.71
C ALA A 68 2.71 8.58 8.70
N ILE A 69 1.74 9.40 8.29
CA ILE A 69 0.67 9.00 7.38
C ILE A 69 1.00 9.40 5.94
N LEU A 70 0.86 8.44 5.03
CA LEU A 70 0.88 8.65 3.60
C LEU A 70 -0.54 8.51 3.07
N LEU A 71 -1.08 9.60 2.52
CA LEU A 71 -2.36 9.62 1.83
C LEU A 71 -2.12 9.69 0.32
N MET A 72 -2.62 8.71 -0.42
CA MET A 72 -2.41 8.61 -1.87
C MET A 72 -3.73 8.64 -2.62
N ARG A 73 -3.73 9.34 -3.76
CA ARG A 73 -4.82 9.24 -4.73
C ARG A 73 -4.57 8.06 -5.69
N SER A 74 -5.55 7.16 -5.82
CA SER A 74 -5.56 5.95 -6.65
C SER A 74 -6.89 5.81 -7.39
N ALA A 75 -6.97 4.91 -8.36
CA ALA A 75 -8.14 4.71 -9.23
C ALA A 75 -8.79 3.36 -8.95
N HIS A 76 -10.10 3.25 -9.21
CA HIS A 76 -10.85 2.00 -9.12
C HIS A 76 -11.83 1.84 -10.29
N GLY A 77 -12.08 0.60 -10.74
CA GLY A 77 -13.03 0.28 -11.81
C GLY A 77 -12.62 0.83 -13.18
N ALA A 78 -13.56 1.40 -13.94
CA ALA A 78 -13.24 2.00 -15.24
C ALA A 78 -12.30 3.22 -15.14
N ARG A 79 -12.10 3.77 -13.94
CA ARG A 79 -11.26 4.97 -13.73
C ARG A 79 -9.77 4.67 -13.78
N VAL A 80 -9.38 3.39 -13.80
CA VAL A 80 -7.98 2.95 -13.96
C VAL A 80 -7.37 3.42 -15.28
N PHE A 81 -8.18 3.77 -16.27
CA PHE A 81 -7.71 4.39 -17.52
C PHE A 81 -7.19 5.82 -17.32
N LEU A 82 -7.52 6.48 -16.21
CA LEU A 82 -7.17 7.88 -15.99
C LEU A 82 -5.78 8.05 -15.34
N TYR A 83 -5.34 7.09 -14.51
CA TYR A 83 -4.05 7.15 -13.83
C TYR A 83 -3.63 5.79 -13.23
N PRO A 84 -2.33 5.57 -12.98
CA PRO A 84 -1.82 4.29 -12.49
C PRO A 84 -2.41 3.89 -11.14
N VAL A 85 -2.96 2.67 -11.09
CA VAL A 85 -3.49 2.04 -9.88
C VAL A 85 -2.36 1.72 -8.92
N ILE A 86 -2.55 2.07 -7.65
CA ILE A 86 -1.69 1.62 -6.57
C ILE A 86 -2.26 0.31 -6.02
N ASP A 87 -1.49 -0.76 -6.10
CA ASP A 87 -1.81 -2.00 -5.42
C ASP A 87 -1.33 -1.91 -3.96
N PRO A 88 -2.16 -2.25 -2.95
CA PRO A 88 -1.71 -2.36 -1.57
C PRO A 88 -0.45 -3.23 -1.38
N ARG A 89 -0.22 -4.21 -2.25
CA ARG A 89 0.99 -5.06 -2.25
C ARG A 89 2.27 -4.31 -2.60
N ASP A 90 2.15 -3.21 -3.35
CA ASP A 90 3.26 -2.36 -3.76
C ASP A 90 3.68 -1.38 -2.63
N LEU A 91 2.93 -1.31 -1.52
CA LEU A 91 3.16 -0.42 -0.39
C LEU A 91 4.09 -1.03 0.68
N GLN A 92 5.21 -1.60 0.24
CA GLN A 92 6.22 -2.11 1.16
C GLN A 92 6.73 -0.98 2.07
N GLY A 93 6.88 -1.26 3.37
CA GLY A 93 7.22 -0.25 4.36
C GLY A 93 6.03 0.53 4.95
N PHE A 94 4.82 0.35 4.40
CA PHE A 94 3.60 0.92 4.96
C PHE A 94 2.63 -0.16 5.45
N GLU A 95 1.76 0.24 6.37
CA GLU A 95 0.58 -0.49 6.83
C GLU A 95 -0.65 0.25 6.28
N VAL A 96 -1.43 -0.41 5.42
CA VAL A 96 -2.65 0.20 4.87
C VAL A 96 -3.72 0.23 5.95
N LEU A 97 -4.17 1.43 6.30
CA LEU A 97 -5.20 1.65 7.32
C LEU A 97 -6.61 1.60 6.70
N SER A 98 -6.79 2.22 5.54
CA SER A 98 -8.09 2.27 4.87
C SER A 98 -7.93 2.54 3.36
N VAL A 99 -8.86 2.01 2.59
CA VAL A 99 -9.03 2.29 1.17
C VAL A 99 -10.46 2.76 0.94
N TYR A 100 -10.62 3.98 0.45
CA TYR A 100 -11.91 4.55 0.12
C TYR A 100 -12.07 4.65 -1.39
N ASN A 101 -13.08 3.96 -1.92
CA ASN A 101 -13.44 3.99 -3.32
C ASN A 101 -14.79 4.71 -3.47
N PRO A 102 -14.81 5.98 -3.87
CA PRO A 102 -16.06 6.72 -4.06
C PRO A 102 -16.93 6.06 -5.14
N THR A 103 -18.23 5.93 -4.84
CA THR A 103 -19.26 5.37 -5.73
C THR A 103 -20.03 6.44 -6.50
N ASP A 104 -19.73 7.71 -6.25
CA ASP A 104 -20.36 8.89 -6.85
C ASP A 104 -19.48 9.49 -7.97
N GLU A 105 -19.67 10.76 -8.32
CA GLU A 105 -18.91 11.47 -9.36
C GLU A 105 -17.44 11.71 -8.98
N VAL A 106 -17.03 11.50 -7.72
CA VAL A 106 -15.64 11.67 -7.30
C VAL A 106 -14.79 10.58 -7.93
N ILE A 107 -13.81 11.00 -8.74
CA ILE A 107 -12.99 10.09 -9.53
C ILE A 107 -11.90 9.38 -8.70
N ASN A 108 -11.37 10.04 -7.67
CA ASN A 108 -10.18 9.58 -6.96
C ASN A 108 -10.51 8.70 -5.77
N SER A 109 -10.10 7.44 -5.83
CA SER A 109 -9.97 6.61 -4.64
C SER A 109 -8.83 7.14 -3.77
N ILE A 110 -8.97 6.96 -2.45
CA ILE A 110 -7.97 7.36 -1.47
C ILE A 110 -7.46 6.13 -0.74
N ILE A 111 -6.14 6.01 -0.64
CA ILE A 111 -5.49 5.03 0.22
C ILE A 111 -4.81 5.78 1.35
N VAL A 112 -5.12 5.39 2.59
CA VAL A 112 -4.46 5.90 3.79
C VAL A 112 -3.55 4.80 4.32
N ALA A 113 -2.26 5.08 4.43
CA ALA A 113 -1.27 4.13 4.90
C ALA A 113 -0.35 4.79 5.93
N ARG A 114 0.09 4.01 6.92
CA ARG A 114 1.00 4.45 7.98
C ARG A 114 2.38 3.89 7.75
N LYS A 115 3.43 4.70 7.87
CA LYS A 115 4.81 4.21 7.81
C LYS A 115 5.05 3.26 8.97
N LYS A 116 5.49 2.04 8.66
CA LYS A 116 5.80 1.03 9.67
C LYS A 116 6.93 1.53 10.57
N PRO A 117 6.87 1.25 11.88
CA PRO A 117 8.00 1.48 12.75
C PRO A 117 9.20 0.69 12.24
N MET A 118 10.37 1.33 12.22
CA MET A 118 11.63 0.65 11.91
C MET A 118 11.85 -0.43 12.98
N LEU A 119 11.67 -1.71 12.59
CA LEU A 119 12.25 -2.82 13.33
C LEU A 119 13.76 -2.64 13.16
N MET A 120 14.45 -2.20 14.22
CA MET A 120 15.90 -2.19 14.23
C MET A 120 16.37 -3.63 14.01
N LYS A 121 16.76 -3.96 12.77
CA LYS A 121 17.59 -5.11 12.52
C LYS A 121 18.95 -4.74 13.10
N SER A 122 19.18 -5.18 14.33
CA SER A 122 20.54 -5.30 14.86
C SER A 122 21.39 -5.93 13.75
N MET A 123 22.48 -5.27 13.36
CA MET A 123 23.52 -5.86 12.55
C MET A 123 23.95 -7.15 13.25
N ASN A 124 23.43 -8.28 12.80
CA ASN A 124 24.06 -9.58 12.80
C ASN A 124 23.23 -10.51 11.91
N GLN A 125 23.97 -11.30 11.16
CA GLN A 125 23.63 -11.92 9.90
C GLN A 125 22.70 -13.14 10.08
N ALA A 126 21.99 -13.47 9.00
CA ALA A 126 21.40 -14.77 8.68
C ALA A 126 20.00 -15.11 9.26
N ILE A 127 19.07 -15.31 8.30
CA ILE A 127 17.94 -16.25 8.32
C ILE A 127 16.85 -16.03 9.37
N CYS A 128 15.66 -15.60 8.91
CA CYS A 128 14.41 -16.28 9.27
C CYS A 128 13.26 -15.80 8.38
N CYS A 129 12.98 -16.58 7.33
CA CYS A 129 11.60 -16.86 6.98
C CYS A 129 11.03 -17.74 8.10
N SER A 130 10.14 -17.21 8.92
CA SER A 130 9.33 -17.99 9.84
C SER A 130 8.03 -17.21 10.09
N ILE A 131 7.03 -17.50 9.25
CA ILE A 131 5.82 -18.22 9.66
C ILE A 131 5.05 -17.42 10.73
N LEU A 132 4.04 -16.69 10.26
CA LEU A 132 2.98 -16.16 11.11
C LEU A 132 2.04 -17.33 11.48
N PRO A 133 1.79 -17.64 12.76
CA PRO A 133 0.84 -18.69 13.11
C PRO A 133 -0.59 -18.13 12.99
N SER A 134 -1.31 -18.53 11.95
CA SER A 134 -2.76 -18.41 11.90
C SER A 134 -3.37 -19.44 12.86
N LYS A 135 -4.07 -18.95 13.89
CA LYS A 135 -4.90 -19.77 14.78
C LYS A 135 -5.94 -20.54 13.96
N CYS A 136 -5.81 -21.87 13.89
CA CYS A 136 -6.89 -22.78 13.52
C CYS A 136 -7.10 -23.78 14.66
N SER A 137 -8.38 -24.03 14.92
CA SER A 137 -8.96 -24.58 16.15
C SER A 137 -8.61 -26.04 16.44
N GLU A 138 -8.66 -26.36 17.73
CA GLU A 138 -8.55 -27.70 18.34
C GLU A 138 -9.56 -28.70 17.78
N ILE A 139 -9.11 -29.92 17.43
CA ILE A 139 -9.85 -31.16 17.66
C ILE A 139 -8.86 -32.24 18.13
N HIS A 140 -9.07 -32.73 19.35
CA HIS A 140 -8.39 -33.87 19.97
C HIS A 140 -8.79 -35.19 19.29
N GLY A 141 -7.83 -36.11 19.13
CA GLY A 141 -8.11 -37.49 18.71
C GLY A 141 -6.86 -38.35 18.58
N PHE A 142 -6.41 -38.92 19.70
CA PHE A 142 -5.32 -39.90 19.81
C PHE A 142 -5.71 -41.27 19.19
N ASN A 143 -4.81 -41.84 18.38
CA ASN A 143 -4.31 -43.24 18.40
C ASN A 143 -4.04 -43.85 17.00
N ASN A 144 -2.74 -43.91 16.69
CA ASN A 144 -1.91 -44.96 16.07
C ASN A 144 -2.42 -45.95 14.97
N PRO A 145 -1.46 -46.49 14.18
CA PRO A 145 -1.64 -46.96 12.80
C PRO A 145 -1.75 -48.49 12.69
N LEU A 146 -2.22 -48.99 11.54
CA LEU A 146 -1.73 -50.18 10.80
C LEU A 146 -2.74 -50.62 9.73
N ASN A 147 -2.20 -51.17 8.63
CA ASN A 147 -2.83 -52.04 7.63
C ASN A 147 -3.82 -51.41 6.63
N HIS A 148 -3.99 -51.85 5.37
CA HIS A 148 -3.28 -52.73 4.44
C HIS A 148 -4.16 -52.75 3.16
N GLY A 149 -3.57 -52.70 1.96
CA GLY A 149 -4.06 -53.44 0.78
C GLY A 149 -5.07 -52.81 -0.20
N ASN A 150 -4.64 -52.78 -1.48
CA ASN A 150 -5.36 -53.08 -2.75
C ASN A 150 -6.39 -52.05 -3.26
N ILE A 151 -6.19 -51.40 -4.42
CA ILE A 151 -6.38 -51.89 -5.82
C ILE A 151 -7.71 -52.61 -6.01
N ILE A 152 -8.66 -51.96 -6.71
CA ILE A 152 -9.41 -52.46 -7.88
C ILE A 152 -10.35 -51.35 -8.41
N GLU A 153 -10.42 -51.31 -9.75
CA GLU A 153 -11.29 -50.53 -10.63
C GLU A 153 -12.78 -50.85 -10.43
N GLU A 154 -13.69 -49.89 -10.65
CA GLU A 154 -14.90 -50.17 -11.42
C GLU A 154 -15.52 -48.88 -11.99
N ILE A 155 -15.64 -48.86 -13.31
CA ILE A 155 -16.47 -47.94 -14.10
C ILE A 155 -17.87 -48.57 -14.15
N THR A 156 -18.90 -47.80 -13.81
CA THR A 156 -20.28 -48.10 -14.23
C THR A 156 -20.94 -46.82 -14.71
N ILE A 157 -21.28 -46.85 -16.00
CA ILE A 157 -22.24 -45.98 -16.65
C ILE A 157 -23.61 -46.60 -16.36
N ASP A 158 -24.60 -45.80 -16.01
CA ASP A 158 -25.96 -46.04 -16.50
C ASP A 158 -26.79 -44.75 -16.53
N GLU A 159 -27.40 -44.55 -17.69
CA GLU A 159 -28.46 -43.60 -17.99
C GLU A 159 -29.74 -43.94 -17.20
N GLN A 160 -30.51 -42.93 -16.78
CA GLN A 160 -31.84 -42.65 -17.34
C GLN A 160 -32.66 -41.65 -16.49
N LEU A 161 -33.17 -40.65 -17.21
CA LEU A 161 -34.55 -40.10 -17.18
C LEU A 161 -35.11 -39.57 -15.85
N SER A 162 -35.26 -38.25 -15.78
CA SER A 162 -36.57 -37.56 -15.81
C SER A 162 -36.39 -36.11 -16.20
#